data_AF-A0A6B2FZV2-F1
#
_entry.id   AF-A0A6B2FZV2-F1
#
_cell.length_a   1.000
_cell.length_b   1.000
_cell.length_c   1.000
_cell.angle_alpha   90.00
_cell.angle_beta   90.00
_cell.angle_gamma   90.00
#
_symmetry.space_group_name_H-M   'P 1'
#
loop_
_entity.id
_entity.type
_entity.pdbx_description
1 polymer ?
#
loop_
_entity_poly.entity_id
_entity_poly.type
_entity_poly.pdbx_seq_one_letter_code
_entity_poly.pdbx_strand_id
1 'polypeptide(L)'
;KITETRANIPKQGEKNSGEAKSEYFEGDDDDFLPTKIGTKTTCAEKNIDSRADEFKKKEADDPDTTPCKIYYCTRTHRQIAQVVSEFKRSKYGNGSLKMSILSSRKLSCLNADVKKSASLTDACRQITNKTVEFKNKCSFFLNVSLSDTHKKLRNKGFSSVWNLEDIMEFSQGIESCPYFSCQKLAENSDIVFAPYNYVMNPIISEQMSLNTKNSIIILDEAHNIEDICRSAMSACFFHSRLISCFKELTNINKFLGEGDKFSALKNAYTDVSSL
;
A
#
# COMPACT_ATOMS: atom_id res chain seq x y z
N LYS A 1 8.71 58.40 -36.41
CA LYS A 1 10.01 59.02 -36.04
C LYS A 1 9.84 59.72 -34.68
N ILE A 2 9.85 58.94 -33.59
CA ILE A 2 9.63 59.37 -32.20
C ILE A 2 10.53 58.42 -31.37
N THR A 3 11.83 58.72 -31.25
CA THR A 3 12.47 59.39 -30.09
C THR A 3 12.38 58.59 -28.79
N GLU A 4 13.45 57.82 -28.54
CA GLU A 4 13.75 57.21 -27.25
C GLU A 4 13.91 58.29 -26.17
N THR A 5 13.45 58.03 -24.95
CA THR A 5 13.86 58.81 -23.77
C THR A 5 14.35 57.85 -22.69
N ARG A 6 15.65 57.92 -22.39
CA ARG A 6 16.38 56.95 -21.58
C ARG A 6 16.42 57.40 -20.12
N ALA A 7 15.58 56.82 -19.27
CA ALA A 7 15.61 57.04 -17.83
C ALA A 7 16.70 56.18 -17.16
N ASN A 8 17.60 56.81 -16.41
CA ASN A 8 18.70 56.15 -15.71
C ASN A 8 18.27 55.84 -14.27
N ILE A 9 18.35 54.57 -13.84
CA ILE A 9 18.07 54.14 -12.46
C ILE A 9 19.39 53.64 -11.84
N PRO A 10 19.74 54.06 -10.60
CA PRO A 10 21.05 53.74 -10.02
C PRO A 10 21.17 52.27 -9.59
N LYS A 11 22.37 51.70 -9.76
CA LYS A 11 22.74 50.38 -9.22
C LYS A 11 23.03 50.48 -7.73
N GLN A 12 22.37 49.68 -6.89
CA GLN A 12 22.85 49.34 -5.55
C GLN A 12 22.16 48.06 -5.02
N GLY A 13 22.93 47.21 -4.34
CA GLY A 13 22.42 46.18 -3.43
C GLY A 13 22.17 44.81 -4.04
N GLU A 14 23.18 43.93 -3.97
CA GLU A 14 22.97 42.49 -4.08
C GLU A 14 22.04 42.01 -2.96
N LYS A 15 20.95 41.31 -3.31
CA LYS A 15 20.16 40.51 -2.38
C LYS A 15 19.78 39.20 -3.05
N ASN A 16 20.09 38.10 -2.38
CA ASN A 16 19.87 36.74 -2.86
C ASN A 16 18.40 36.53 -3.28
N SER A 17 18.17 36.32 -4.57
CA SER A 17 16.95 35.68 -5.05
C SER A 17 17.01 34.21 -4.65
N GLY A 18 16.27 33.84 -3.59
CA GLY A 18 16.03 32.44 -3.29
C GLY A 18 15.29 31.80 -4.46
N GLU A 19 15.93 30.84 -5.13
CA GLU A 19 15.27 30.01 -6.13
C GLU A 19 14.09 29.30 -5.46
N ALA A 20 12.87 29.60 -5.93
CA ALA A 20 11.69 28.85 -5.57
C ALA A 20 11.82 27.45 -6.18
N LYS A 21 12.47 26.53 -5.45
CA LYS A 21 12.46 25.11 -5.78
C LYS A 21 11.01 24.64 -5.78
N SER A 22 10.49 24.37 -6.98
CA SER A 22 9.30 23.55 -7.13
C SER A 22 9.60 22.19 -6.50
N GLU A 23 8.99 21.90 -5.36
CA GLU A 23 8.98 20.57 -4.77
C GLU A 23 8.18 19.64 -5.71
N TYR A 24 8.89 19.11 -6.70
CA TYR A 24 8.46 17.89 -7.37
C TYR A 24 8.41 16.82 -6.29
N PHE A 25 7.20 16.50 -5.85
CA PHE A 25 6.96 15.31 -5.04
C PHE A 25 7.50 14.12 -5.82
N GLU A 26 8.58 13.52 -5.32
CA GLU A 26 8.99 12.19 -5.75
C GLU A 26 7.79 11.27 -5.47
N GLY A 27 7.28 10.64 -6.54
CA GLY A 27 6.29 9.59 -6.39
C GLY A 27 6.93 8.51 -5.55
N ASP A 28 6.35 8.23 -4.38
CA ASP A 28 6.74 7.10 -3.55
C ASP A 28 6.35 5.82 -4.31
N ASP A 29 7.25 5.37 -5.18
CA ASP A 29 7.19 4.07 -5.86
C ASP A 29 7.11 2.97 -4.78
N ASP A 30 5.90 2.45 -4.54
CA ASP A 30 5.71 1.14 -3.94
C ASP A 30 6.21 0.10 -4.97
N ASP A 31 7.53 -0.07 -5.05
CA ASP A 31 8.23 -0.86 -6.07
C ASP A 31 7.58 -2.26 -6.21
N PHE A 32 7.07 -2.52 -7.41
CA PHE A 32 6.11 -3.59 -7.65
C PHE A 32 6.79 -4.93 -7.92
N LEU A 33 6.47 -5.93 -7.08
CA LEU A 33 6.60 -7.34 -7.42
C LEU A 33 5.32 -8.09 -6.99
N PRO A 34 4.58 -8.72 -7.92
CA PRO A 34 3.32 -9.38 -7.62
C PRO A 34 3.52 -10.56 -6.67
N THR A 35 2.47 -10.89 -5.89
CA THR A 35 2.53 -12.01 -4.95
C THR A 35 1.23 -12.84 -4.99
N LYS A 36 1.25 -13.87 -5.86
CA LYS A 36 0.31 -15.01 -6.05
C LYS A 36 -0.66 -14.88 -7.23
N ILE A 37 -0.54 -15.82 -8.16
CA ILE A 37 -1.65 -16.41 -8.91
C ILE A 37 -1.94 -17.78 -8.28
N GLY A 38 -3.21 -18.13 -8.11
CA GLY A 38 -3.61 -19.44 -7.59
C GLY A 38 -3.88 -20.42 -8.73
N THR A 39 -2.89 -21.23 -9.11
CA THR A 39 -3.07 -22.28 -10.12
C THR A 39 -3.60 -23.57 -9.50
N LYS A 40 -4.76 -24.02 -9.97
CA LYS A 40 -5.26 -25.40 -9.73
C LYS A 40 -4.65 -26.32 -10.78
N THR A 41 -3.66 -27.11 -10.39
CA THR A 41 -3.18 -28.24 -11.20
C THR A 41 -3.27 -29.52 -10.38
N THR A 42 -4.14 -30.43 -10.80
CA THR A 42 -4.28 -31.76 -10.21
C THR A 42 -3.32 -32.74 -10.85
N CYS A 43 -2.34 -33.24 -10.11
CA CYS A 43 -1.69 -34.53 -10.33
C CYS A 43 -1.40 -35.14 -8.95
N ALA A 44 -1.60 -36.45 -8.80
CA ALA A 44 -1.57 -37.12 -7.51
C ALA A 44 -0.26 -37.85 -7.24
N GLU A 45 0.23 -37.77 -6.00
CA GLU A 45 0.97 -38.83 -5.31
C GLU A 45 0.79 -38.69 -3.79
N LYS A 46 1.03 -39.76 -3.01
CA LYS A 46 0.25 -40.07 -1.80
C LYS A 46 1.03 -39.93 -0.47
N ASN A 47 0.32 -39.49 0.60
CA ASN A 47 0.48 -39.84 2.03
C ASN A 47 1.87 -39.57 2.69
N ILE A 48 2.05 -38.82 3.78
CA ILE A 48 1.39 -38.73 5.11
C ILE A 48 1.79 -37.35 5.73
N ASP A 49 1.17 -36.71 6.73
CA ASP A 49 0.27 -37.14 7.82
C ASP A 49 -0.96 -36.19 7.98
N SER A 50 -1.39 -35.90 9.22
CA SER A 50 -2.69 -35.33 9.60
C SER A 50 -2.62 -34.06 10.47
N ARG A 51 -3.25 -32.99 9.99
CA ARG A 51 -4.12 -32.08 10.78
C ARG A 51 -4.96 -31.24 9.83
N ALA A 52 -6.28 -31.33 9.98
CA ALA A 52 -7.22 -30.78 9.02
C ALA A 52 -7.32 -29.25 9.13
N ASP A 53 -6.73 -28.54 8.18
CA ASP A 53 -7.11 -27.15 7.89
C ASP A 53 -8.41 -27.15 7.07
N GLU A 54 -9.49 -26.65 7.68
CA GLU A 54 -10.80 -26.55 7.07
C GLU A 54 -10.82 -25.40 6.04
N PHE A 55 -10.25 -25.65 4.86
CA PHE A 55 -10.29 -24.74 3.72
C PHE A 55 -11.72 -24.58 3.20
N LYS A 56 -12.47 -23.66 3.81
CA LYS A 56 -13.66 -23.08 3.18
C LYS A 56 -13.27 -22.56 1.81
N LYS A 57 -13.85 -23.13 0.75
CA LYS A 57 -13.88 -22.49 -0.56
C LYS A 57 -14.47 -21.09 -0.32
N LYS A 58 -13.80 -20.04 -0.78
CA LYS A 58 -14.50 -18.78 -1.05
C LYS A 58 -15.47 -19.10 -2.19
N GLU A 59 -16.74 -19.17 -1.86
CA GLU A 59 -17.80 -19.04 -2.85
C GLU A 59 -17.64 -17.68 -3.53
N ALA A 60 -18.03 -17.57 -4.79
CA ALA A 60 -18.03 -16.26 -5.44
C ALA A 60 -19.15 -15.44 -4.79
N ASP A 61 -18.78 -14.42 -4.00
CA ASP A 61 -19.74 -13.57 -3.29
C ASP A 61 -20.79 -13.06 -4.29
N ASP A 62 -22.06 -13.39 -4.05
CA ASP A 62 -23.18 -12.87 -4.83
C ASP A 62 -23.21 -11.34 -4.64
N PRO A 63 -23.04 -10.54 -5.71
CA PRO A 63 -22.92 -9.09 -5.59
C PRO A 63 -24.10 -8.44 -4.83
N ASP A 64 -25.30 -9.02 -4.93
CA ASP A 64 -26.52 -8.49 -4.30
C ASP A 64 -26.57 -8.71 -2.77
N THR A 65 -25.71 -9.58 -2.22
CA THR A 65 -25.63 -9.88 -0.78
C THR A 65 -24.52 -9.14 -0.04
N THR A 66 -23.60 -8.50 -0.78
CA THR A 66 -22.48 -7.77 -0.17
C THR A 66 -22.92 -6.42 0.38
N PRO A 67 -22.68 -6.08 1.65
CA PRO A 67 -23.08 -4.79 2.21
C PRO A 67 -22.30 -3.65 1.55
N CYS A 68 -23.02 -2.63 1.07
CA CYS A 68 -22.46 -1.49 0.35
C CYS A 68 -21.42 -0.75 1.20
N LYS A 69 -20.16 -0.75 0.72
CA LYS A 69 -19.01 -0.13 1.39
C LYS A 69 -18.74 1.26 0.85
N ILE A 70 -18.29 2.19 1.70
CA ILE A 70 -17.88 3.54 1.29
C ILE A 70 -16.36 3.63 1.27
N TYR A 71 -15.76 4.03 0.15
CA TYR A 71 -14.35 4.38 0.03
C TYR A 71 -14.22 5.92 -0.05
N TYR A 72 -13.79 6.55 1.03
CA TYR A 72 -13.53 7.99 1.05
C TYR A 72 -12.05 8.25 0.71
N CYS A 73 -11.81 8.82 -0.47
CA CYS A 73 -10.48 8.95 -1.04
C CYS A 73 -10.03 10.41 -1.05
N THR A 74 -8.76 10.65 -0.69
CA THR A 74 -8.12 11.98 -0.71
C THR A 74 -6.72 11.88 -1.34
N ARG A 75 -6.06 13.01 -1.60
CA ARG A 75 -4.70 13.03 -2.18
C ARG A 75 -3.63 12.61 -1.19
N THR A 76 -3.79 12.93 0.09
CA THR A 76 -2.73 12.80 1.10
C THR A 76 -3.23 12.32 2.44
N HIS A 77 -2.36 11.66 3.20
CA HIS A 77 -2.63 11.25 4.58
C HIS A 77 -3.01 12.41 5.52
N ARG A 78 -2.51 13.62 5.26
CA ARG A 78 -2.89 14.82 6.04
C ARG A 78 -4.36 15.19 5.83
N GLN A 79 -4.87 15.08 4.60
CA GLN A 79 -6.29 15.26 4.31
C GLN A 79 -7.13 14.16 4.95
N ILE A 80 -6.68 12.89 4.93
CA ILE A 80 -7.36 11.80 5.67
C ILE A 80 -7.53 12.18 7.15
N ALA A 81 -6.50 12.67 7.83
CA ALA A 81 -6.59 13.06 9.23
C ALA A 81 -7.58 14.21 9.47
N GLN A 82 -7.69 15.17 8.54
CA GLN A 82 -8.68 16.25 8.57
C GLN A 82 -10.11 15.70 8.41
N VAL A 83 -10.35 14.87 7.39
CA VAL A 83 -11.66 14.26 7.13
C VAL A 83 -12.10 13.36 8.29
N VAL A 84 -11.19 12.56 8.87
CA VAL A 84 -11.47 11.72 10.05
C VAL A 84 -11.86 12.58 11.26
N SER A 85 -11.25 13.74 11.43
CA SER A 85 -11.59 14.69 12.50
C SER A 85 -12.99 15.27 12.35
N GLU A 86 -13.42 15.60 11.13
CA GLU A 86 -14.80 16.05 10.87
C GLU A 86 -15.82 14.90 10.90
N PHE A 87 -15.45 13.69 10.44
CA PHE A 87 -16.25 12.48 10.59
C PHE A 87 -16.56 12.19 12.07
N LYS A 88 -15.58 12.38 12.97
CA LYS A 88 -15.73 12.27 14.43
C LYS A 88 -16.73 13.26 15.03
N ARG A 89 -16.84 14.46 14.43
CA ARG A 89 -17.78 15.52 14.84
C ARG A 89 -19.18 15.33 14.24
N SER A 90 -19.31 14.52 13.19
CA SER A 90 -20.58 14.23 12.52
C SER A 90 -21.50 13.34 13.37
N LYS A 91 -22.79 13.29 13.01
CA LYS A 91 -23.77 12.35 13.59
C LYS A 91 -23.41 10.86 13.41
N TYR A 92 -22.46 10.54 12.52
CA TYR A 92 -21.97 9.19 12.26
C TYR A 92 -20.75 8.82 13.12
N GLY A 93 -20.11 9.79 13.78
CA GLY A 93 -18.94 9.59 14.65
C GLY A 93 -19.22 8.86 15.96
N ASN A 94 -20.48 8.50 16.23
CA ASN A 94 -20.91 7.77 17.43
C ASN A 94 -20.46 6.30 17.47
N GLY A 95 -19.90 5.76 16.38
CA GLY A 95 -19.44 4.37 16.29
C GLY A 95 -20.50 3.35 15.86
N SER A 96 -21.62 3.83 15.30
CA SER A 96 -22.55 3.01 14.53
C SER A 96 -21.91 2.42 13.26
N LEU A 97 -21.00 3.17 12.63
CA LEU A 97 -20.18 2.71 11.50
C LEU A 97 -18.80 2.23 11.98
N LYS A 98 -18.35 1.11 11.41
CA LYS A 98 -16.97 0.62 11.46
C LYS A 98 -16.16 1.35 10.39
N MET A 99 -14.94 1.75 10.75
CA MET A 99 -14.04 2.47 9.85
C MET A 99 -12.66 1.82 9.74
N SER A 100 -11.98 2.00 8.62
CA SER A 100 -10.54 1.75 8.53
C SER A 100 -9.82 2.90 7.82
N ILE A 101 -8.52 3.03 8.08
CA ILE A 101 -7.61 3.97 7.42
C ILE A 101 -6.50 3.16 6.76
N LEU A 102 -6.45 3.13 5.43
CA LEU A 102 -5.37 2.49 4.68
C LEU A 102 -4.17 3.44 4.61
N SER A 103 -2.96 2.93 4.85
CA SER A 103 -1.72 3.72 4.86
C SER A 103 -0.51 2.96 4.32
N SER A 104 0.50 3.69 3.87
CA SER A 104 1.75 3.10 3.40
C SER A 104 2.57 2.50 4.56
N ARG A 105 3.40 1.51 4.23
CA ARG A 105 4.31 0.88 5.19
C ARG A 105 5.27 1.89 5.83
N LYS A 106 5.67 2.94 5.08
CA LYS A 106 6.54 4.02 5.59
C LYS A 106 5.92 4.75 6.78
N LEU A 107 4.61 5.00 6.73
CA LEU A 107 3.89 5.70 7.80
C LEU A 107 3.56 4.77 8.97
N SER A 108 3.09 3.54 8.70
CA SER A 108 2.45 2.68 9.72
C SER A 108 3.26 1.46 10.17
N CYS A 109 4.52 1.31 9.77
CA CYS A 109 5.40 0.29 10.33
C CYS A 109 5.78 0.61 11.78
N LEU A 110 5.93 -0.42 12.62
CA LEU A 110 6.46 -0.32 13.99
C LEU A 110 7.79 -1.06 14.19
N ASN A 111 8.20 -1.92 13.26
CA ASN A 111 9.45 -2.67 13.35
C ASN A 111 10.66 -1.76 13.07
N ALA A 112 11.55 -1.62 14.04
CA ALA A 112 12.68 -0.69 13.99
C ALA A 112 13.76 -1.07 12.97
N ASP A 113 13.95 -2.36 12.70
CA ASP A 113 14.99 -2.85 11.77
C ASP A 113 14.53 -2.68 10.32
N VAL A 114 13.26 -2.99 10.05
CA VAL A 114 12.61 -2.71 8.76
C VAL A 114 12.63 -1.20 8.45
N LYS A 115 12.39 -0.33 9.44
CA LYS A 115 12.48 1.14 9.27
C LYS A 115 13.87 1.65 8.88
N LYS A 116 14.94 0.94 9.27
CA LYS A 116 16.34 1.33 8.97
C LYS A 116 16.84 0.76 7.64
N SER A 117 16.10 -0.14 7.02
CA SER A 117 16.48 -0.75 5.75
C SER A 117 16.39 0.24 4.58
N ALA A 118 17.21 0.05 3.54
CA ALA A 118 17.21 0.91 2.36
C ALA A 118 15.89 0.83 1.56
N SER A 119 15.26 -0.35 1.50
CA SER A 119 13.89 -0.54 0.99
C SER A 119 13.02 -1.15 2.09
N LEU A 120 12.23 -0.30 2.72
CA LEU A 120 11.31 -0.66 3.80
C LEU A 120 10.27 -1.69 3.32
N THR A 121 9.78 -1.54 2.08
CA THR A 121 8.81 -2.47 1.49
C THR A 121 9.42 -3.85 1.24
N ASP A 122 10.63 -3.94 0.70
CA ASP A 122 11.30 -5.23 0.47
C ASP A 122 11.69 -5.93 1.77
N ALA A 123 12.28 -5.19 2.73
CA ALA A 123 12.60 -5.75 4.04
C ALA A 123 11.35 -6.27 4.76
N CYS A 124 10.24 -5.52 4.70
CA CYS A 124 8.95 -5.99 5.20
C CYS A 124 8.47 -7.26 4.48
N ARG A 125 8.55 -7.31 3.15
CA ARG A 125 8.13 -8.46 2.33
C ARG A 125 8.97 -9.71 2.62
N GLN A 126 10.28 -9.56 2.84
CA GLN A 126 11.17 -10.65 3.23
C GLN A 126 10.72 -11.27 4.55
N ILE A 127 10.60 -10.48 5.63
CA ILE A 127 10.25 -11.00 6.97
C ILE A 127 8.75 -11.30 7.19
N THR A 128 7.92 -11.13 6.17
CA THR A 128 6.49 -11.54 6.18
C THR A 128 6.19 -12.68 5.20
N ASN A 129 7.18 -13.14 4.44
CA ASN A 129 7.02 -14.24 3.50
C ASN A 129 6.61 -15.54 4.24
N LYS A 130 5.80 -16.38 3.57
CA LYS A 130 5.37 -17.67 4.11
C LYS A 130 6.55 -18.61 4.37
N THR A 131 7.56 -18.61 3.49
CA THR A 131 8.73 -19.51 3.51
C THR A 131 9.73 -19.24 4.62
N VAL A 132 9.72 -18.05 5.21
CA VAL A 132 10.63 -17.71 6.32
C VAL A 132 10.24 -18.47 7.59
N GLU A 133 11.22 -18.93 8.36
CA GLU A 133 10.96 -19.58 9.66
C GLU A 133 10.28 -18.64 10.65
N PHE A 134 9.40 -19.17 11.51
CA PHE A 134 8.63 -18.36 12.48
C PHE A 134 9.52 -17.43 13.33
N LYS A 135 10.68 -17.89 13.78
CA LYS A 135 11.65 -17.13 14.60
C LYS A 135 12.21 -15.89 13.89
N ASN A 136 12.19 -15.87 12.55
CA ASN A 136 12.71 -14.79 11.70
C ASN A 136 11.59 -13.91 11.12
N LYS A 137 10.32 -14.16 11.48
CA LYS A 137 9.18 -13.31 11.04
C LYS A 137 9.03 -12.08 11.92
N CYS A 138 8.44 -11.04 11.35
CA CYS A 138 8.09 -9.84 12.11
C CYS A 138 7.11 -10.17 13.25
N SER A 139 7.49 -9.95 14.51
CA SER A 139 6.63 -10.12 15.69
C SER A 139 5.28 -9.42 15.54
N PHE A 140 5.31 -8.15 15.15
CA PHE A 140 4.12 -7.34 14.86
C PHE A 140 3.19 -7.99 13.83
N PHE A 141 3.73 -8.66 12.79
CA PHE A 141 2.94 -9.33 11.77
C PHE A 141 2.28 -10.63 12.28
N LEU A 142 3.00 -11.40 13.09
CA LEU A 142 2.49 -12.63 13.71
C LEU A 142 1.29 -12.32 14.63
N ASN A 143 1.36 -11.20 15.34
CA ASN A 143 0.32 -10.71 16.25
C ASN A 143 -0.82 -9.94 15.57
N VAL A 144 -0.97 -9.99 14.23
CA VAL A 144 -2.11 -9.36 13.52
C VAL A 144 -3.37 -10.20 13.72
N SER A 145 -3.98 -10.01 14.89
CA SER A 145 -5.20 -10.70 15.32
C SER A 145 -6.35 -10.44 14.34
N LEU A 146 -6.97 -11.51 13.85
CA LEU A 146 -8.12 -11.44 12.93
C LEU A 146 -9.43 -10.99 13.62
N SER A 147 -9.49 -11.03 14.96
CA SER A 147 -10.71 -10.81 15.72
C SER A 147 -10.84 -9.39 16.28
N ASP A 148 -11.87 -8.68 15.83
CA ASP A 148 -12.57 -7.63 16.59
C ASP A 148 -11.71 -6.46 17.10
N THR A 149 -10.75 -5.98 16.30
CA THR A 149 -9.90 -4.83 16.64
C THR A 149 -10.72 -3.59 17.04
N HIS A 150 -11.90 -3.37 16.45
CA HIS A 150 -12.86 -2.33 16.86
C HIS A 150 -13.36 -2.47 18.30
N LYS A 151 -13.65 -3.69 18.78
CA LYS A 151 -14.00 -3.90 20.19
C LYS A 151 -12.78 -3.73 21.08
N LYS A 152 -11.60 -4.22 20.67
CA LYS A 152 -10.36 -4.07 21.44
C LYS A 152 -9.93 -2.61 21.62
N LEU A 153 -10.07 -1.77 20.58
CA LEU A 153 -9.87 -0.32 20.63
C LEU A 153 -10.79 0.33 21.68
N ARG A 154 -12.10 0.12 21.57
CA ARG A 154 -13.09 0.66 22.53
C ARG A 154 -12.86 0.16 23.96
N ASN A 155 -12.50 -1.11 24.14
CA ASN A 155 -12.19 -1.69 25.45
C ASN A 155 -10.91 -1.09 26.07
N LYS A 156 -9.97 -0.58 25.25
CA LYS A 156 -8.81 0.20 25.70
C LYS A 156 -9.11 1.71 25.86
N GLY A 157 -10.36 2.14 25.72
CA GLY A 157 -10.78 3.54 25.88
C GLY A 157 -10.61 4.43 24.64
N PHE A 158 -10.20 3.87 23.50
CA PHE A 158 -10.15 4.65 22.25
C PHE A 158 -11.56 4.99 21.75
N SER A 159 -11.69 6.17 21.16
CA SER A 159 -12.93 6.59 20.51
C SER A 159 -13.30 5.65 19.36
N SER A 160 -14.59 5.53 19.07
CA SER A 160 -15.08 4.78 17.90
C SER A 160 -14.52 5.30 16.57
N VAL A 161 -14.15 6.59 16.52
CA VAL A 161 -13.43 7.23 15.42
C VAL A 161 -12.02 7.61 15.86
N TRP A 162 -11.04 7.03 15.15
CA TRP A 162 -9.61 7.06 15.46
C TRP A 162 -8.81 7.49 14.23
N ASN A 163 -7.69 8.17 14.42
CA ASN A 163 -6.74 8.56 13.36
C ASN A 163 -5.61 7.51 13.19
N LEU A 164 -4.64 7.77 12.32
CA LEU A 164 -3.54 6.82 12.07
C LEU A 164 -2.61 6.69 13.29
N GLU A 165 -2.45 7.77 14.05
CA GLU A 165 -1.62 7.87 15.24
C GLU A 165 -2.22 7.03 16.39
N ASP A 166 -3.52 7.15 16.62
CA ASP A 166 -4.31 6.37 17.59
C ASP A 166 -4.14 4.85 17.36
N ILE A 167 -4.27 4.40 16.10
CA ILE A 167 -4.12 2.97 15.78
C ILE A 167 -2.66 2.51 15.90
N MET A 168 -1.67 3.38 15.64
CA MET A 168 -0.26 3.06 15.85
C MET A 168 0.06 2.90 17.34
N GLU A 169 -0.40 3.82 18.20
CA GLU A 169 -0.25 3.72 19.66
C GLU A 169 -0.93 2.46 20.21
N PHE A 170 -2.20 2.24 19.85
CA PHE A 170 -2.96 1.05 20.23
C PHE A 170 -2.21 -0.24 19.84
N SER A 171 -1.72 -0.30 18.61
CA SER A 171 -1.04 -1.46 18.03
C SER A 171 0.33 -1.70 18.67
N GLN A 172 1.07 -0.65 19.01
CA GLN A 172 2.32 -0.76 19.78
C GLN A 172 2.05 -1.39 21.14
N GLY A 173 0.99 -0.94 21.85
CA GLY A 173 0.57 -1.50 23.13
C GLY A 173 -0.10 -2.88 23.07
N ILE A 174 -0.18 -3.54 21.91
CA ILE A 174 -0.56 -4.96 21.75
C ILE A 174 0.44 -5.73 20.87
N GLU A 175 1.61 -5.14 20.59
CA GLU A 175 2.63 -5.66 19.67
C GLU A 175 2.08 -6.16 18.32
N SER A 176 1.13 -5.45 17.71
CA SER A 176 0.50 -5.82 16.43
C SER A 176 0.91 -4.87 15.30
N CYS A 177 0.87 -5.32 14.04
CA CYS A 177 1.25 -4.49 12.90
C CYS A 177 0.08 -3.59 12.44
N PRO A 178 0.20 -2.25 12.52
CA PRO A 178 -0.90 -1.36 12.13
C PRO A 178 -1.26 -1.51 10.65
N TYR A 179 -0.26 -1.54 9.75
CA TYR A 179 -0.44 -1.71 8.30
C TYR A 179 -1.39 -2.89 7.95
N PHE A 180 -1.04 -4.11 8.38
CA PHE A 180 -1.84 -5.30 8.10
C PHE A 180 -3.14 -5.37 8.93
N SER A 181 -3.19 -4.71 10.09
CA SER A 181 -4.41 -4.61 10.90
C SER A 181 -5.45 -3.72 10.22
N CYS A 182 -5.04 -2.55 9.72
CA CYS A 182 -5.89 -1.64 8.95
C CYS A 182 -6.36 -2.27 7.63
N GLN A 183 -5.50 -3.03 6.94
CA GLN A 183 -5.90 -3.79 5.75
C GLN A 183 -7.04 -4.77 6.07
N LYS A 184 -6.89 -5.61 7.10
CA LYS A 184 -7.93 -6.56 7.54
C LYS A 184 -9.19 -5.87 8.08
N LEU A 185 -9.05 -4.73 8.75
CA LEU A 185 -10.18 -3.90 9.17
C LEU A 185 -10.98 -3.38 7.97
N ALA A 186 -10.30 -2.98 6.89
CA ALA A 186 -10.94 -2.49 5.68
C ALA A 186 -11.80 -3.54 4.96
N GLU A 187 -11.52 -4.84 5.14
CA GLU A 187 -12.39 -5.93 4.67
C GLU A 187 -13.79 -5.86 5.33
N ASN A 188 -13.85 -5.53 6.62
CA ASN A 188 -15.05 -5.58 7.47
C ASN A 188 -15.55 -4.21 7.96
N SER A 189 -15.11 -3.12 7.32
CA SER A 189 -15.51 -1.73 7.62
C SER A 189 -16.63 -1.25 6.70
N ASP A 190 -17.50 -0.39 7.23
CA ASP A 190 -18.56 0.27 6.46
C ASP A 190 -18.01 1.47 5.67
N ILE A 191 -17.00 2.16 6.23
CA ILE A 191 -16.25 3.23 5.57
C ILE A 191 -14.73 2.98 5.62
N VAL A 192 -14.03 3.23 4.52
CA VAL A 192 -12.57 3.10 4.41
C VAL A 192 -12.00 4.40 3.89
N PHE A 193 -11.14 5.03 4.68
CA PHE A 193 -10.38 6.21 4.26
C PHE A 193 -9.07 5.77 3.60
N ALA A 194 -8.78 6.27 2.40
CA ALA A 194 -7.62 5.85 1.61
C ALA A 194 -7.03 6.99 0.77
N PRO A 195 -5.73 6.94 0.42
CA PRO A 195 -5.18 7.73 -0.67
C PRO A 195 -5.76 7.26 -2.02
N TYR A 196 -5.97 8.15 -3.02
CA TYR A 196 -6.60 7.76 -4.30
C TYR A 196 -5.88 6.60 -5.00
N ASN A 197 -4.54 6.54 -4.95
CA ASN A 197 -3.78 5.48 -5.62
C ASN A 197 -4.09 4.08 -5.09
N TYR A 198 -4.62 3.94 -3.86
CA TYR A 198 -5.00 2.64 -3.29
C TYR A 198 -6.27 2.07 -3.96
N VAL A 199 -7.14 2.95 -4.48
CA VAL A 199 -8.41 2.57 -5.11
C VAL A 199 -8.31 2.65 -6.64
N MET A 200 -7.58 3.63 -7.18
CA MET A 200 -7.48 3.90 -8.62
C MET A 200 -6.38 3.11 -9.34
N ASN A 201 -5.34 2.62 -8.63
CA ASN A 201 -4.35 1.72 -9.22
C ASN A 201 -4.82 0.26 -9.00
N PRO A 202 -5.18 -0.50 -10.06
CA PRO A 202 -5.64 -1.88 -9.92
C PRO A 202 -4.65 -2.76 -9.15
N ILE A 203 -3.35 -2.59 -9.41
CA ILE A 203 -2.27 -3.34 -8.77
C ILE A 203 -2.28 -3.15 -7.25
N ILE A 204 -2.40 -1.90 -6.79
CA ILE A 204 -2.42 -1.59 -5.35
C ILE A 204 -3.74 -2.08 -4.74
N SER A 205 -4.87 -1.86 -5.43
CA SER A 205 -6.19 -2.30 -4.95
C SER A 205 -6.27 -3.82 -4.74
N GLU A 206 -5.70 -4.61 -5.65
CA GLU A 206 -5.63 -6.07 -5.55
C GLU A 206 -4.71 -6.52 -4.41
N GLN A 207 -3.49 -5.95 -4.30
CA GLN A 207 -2.58 -6.24 -3.19
C GLN A 207 -3.16 -5.89 -1.81
N MET A 208 -4.00 -4.86 -1.77
CA MET A 208 -4.71 -4.41 -0.57
C MET A 208 -6.00 -5.19 -0.29
N SER A 209 -6.39 -6.14 -1.16
CA SER A 209 -7.65 -6.90 -1.09
C SER A 209 -8.91 -6.03 -1.12
N LEU A 210 -8.88 -4.89 -1.81
CA LEU A 210 -10.02 -3.97 -1.85
C LEU A 210 -11.04 -4.43 -2.91
N ASN A 211 -12.23 -4.81 -2.46
CA ASN A 211 -13.36 -5.05 -3.34
C ASN A 211 -14.16 -3.76 -3.54
N THR A 212 -14.01 -3.14 -4.70
CA THR A 212 -14.75 -1.94 -5.12
C THR A 212 -16.09 -2.26 -5.81
N LYS A 213 -16.42 -3.54 -6.02
CA LYS A 213 -17.76 -3.93 -6.48
C LYS A 213 -18.78 -3.61 -5.40
N ASN A 214 -19.97 -3.16 -5.83
CA ASN A 214 -21.06 -2.73 -4.94
C ASN A 214 -20.60 -1.72 -3.85
N SER A 215 -19.79 -0.74 -4.23
CA SER A 215 -19.23 0.25 -3.31
C SER A 215 -19.46 1.69 -3.81
N ILE A 216 -19.56 2.62 -2.85
CA ILE A 216 -19.62 4.06 -3.11
C ILE A 216 -18.20 4.62 -2.98
N ILE A 217 -17.62 5.09 -4.08
CA ILE A 217 -16.32 5.76 -4.08
C ILE A 217 -16.54 7.27 -4.05
N ILE A 218 -16.09 7.92 -2.97
CA ILE A 218 -16.08 9.37 -2.83
C ILE A 218 -14.66 9.83 -3.13
N LEU A 219 -14.50 10.60 -4.20
CA LEU A 219 -13.26 11.29 -4.53
C LEU A 219 -13.39 12.74 -4.05
N ASP A 220 -12.82 13.05 -2.89
CA ASP A 220 -12.60 14.44 -2.48
C ASP A 220 -11.55 15.08 -3.42
N GLU A 221 -11.47 16.41 -3.53
CA GLU A 221 -10.44 17.15 -4.30
C GLU A 221 -10.06 16.54 -5.67
N ALA A 222 -11.05 16.04 -6.43
CA ALA A 222 -10.84 15.19 -7.61
C ALA A 222 -10.15 15.88 -8.80
N HIS A 223 -9.79 17.16 -8.69
CA HIS A 223 -9.10 17.92 -9.74
C HIS A 223 -7.70 17.37 -10.09
N ASN A 224 -7.10 16.52 -9.24
CA ASN A 224 -5.83 15.83 -9.53
C ASN A 224 -5.99 14.38 -10.03
N ILE A 225 -7.22 13.91 -10.27
CA ILE A 225 -7.45 12.47 -10.55
C ILE A 225 -6.81 12.01 -11.87
N GLU A 226 -6.79 12.88 -12.90
CA GLU A 226 -6.19 12.58 -14.21
C GLU A 226 -4.70 12.27 -14.09
N ASP A 227 -3.94 13.13 -13.42
CA ASP A 227 -2.50 12.94 -13.22
C ASP A 227 -2.19 11.66 -12.45
N ILE A 228 -3.05 11.27 -11.51
CA ILE A 228 -2.87 10.07 -10.70
C ILE A 228 -3.17 8.81 -11.50
N CYS A 229 -4.25 8.79 -12.29
CA CYS A 229 -4.54 7.71 -13.22
C CYS A 229 -3.46 7.57 -14.29
N ARG A 230 -3.00 8.69 -14.86
CA ARG A 230 -1.91 8.75 -15.83
C ARG A 230 -0.61 8.22 -15.24
N SER A 231 -0.25 8.64 -14.03
CA SER A 231 0.96 8.18 -13.35
C SER A 231 0.89 6.69 -12.98
N ALA A 232 -0.25 6.22 -12.47
CA ALA A 232 -0.44 4.81 -12.09
C ALA A 232 -0.28 3.84 -13.28
N MET A 233 -0.63 4.27 -14.49
CA MET A 233 -0.53 3.48 -15.73
C MET A 233 0.73 3.79 -16.57
N SER A 234 1.60 4.71 -16.11
CA SER A 234 2.84 5.07 -16.80
C SER A 234 4.04 4.31 -16.22
N ALA A 235 4.98 3.91 -17.08
CA ALA A 235 6.25 3.33 -16.67
C ALA A 235 7.42 4.09 -17.34
N CYS A 236 8.41 4.49 -16.54
CA CYS A 236 9.58 5.24 -16.99
C CYS A 236 10.86 4.43 -16.82
N PHE A 237 11.59 4.20 -17.92
CA PHE A 237 12.82 3.41 -17.92
C PHE A 237 14.05 4.31 -18.08
N PHE A 238 14.86 4.39 -17.03
CA PHE A 238 16.13 5.11 -17.06
C PHE A 238 17.29 4.18 -17.45
N HIS A 239 18.25 4.70 -18.21
CA HIS A 239 19.44 3.94 -18.62
C HIS A 239 20.21 3.34 -17.42
N SER A 240 20.25 4.05 -16.29
CA SER A 240 20.79 3.56 -15.02
C SER A 240 20.04 2.33 -14.48
N ARG A 241 18.69 2.35 -14.45
CA ARG A 241 17.86 1.18 -14.03
C ARG A 241 18.09 0.00 -14.97
N LEU A 242 18.23 0.22 -16.28
CA LEU A 242 18.54 -0.84 -17.26
C LEU A 242 19.93 -1.45 -17.03
N ILE A 243 20.96 -0.65 -16.71
CA ILE A 243 22.30 -1.16 -16.35
C ILE A 243 22.24 -1.99 -15.06
N SER A 244 21.52 -1.55 -14.03
CA SER A 244 21.35 -2.32 -12.79
C SER A 244 20.65 -3.64 -13.04
N CYS A 245 19.55 -3.64 -13.80
CA CYS A 245 18.84 -4.85 -14.20
C CYS A 245 19.74 -5.82 -14.98
N PHE A 246 20.58 -5.33 -15.92
CA PHE A 246 21.54 -6.15 -16.64
C PHE A 246 22.59 -6.80 -15.71
N LYS A 247 23.08 -6.06 -14.69
CA LYS A 247 24.00 -6.60 -13.68
C LYS A 247 23.33 -7.67 -12.82
N GLU A 248 22.08 -7.45 -12.40
CA GLU A 248 21.29 -8.42 -11.63
C GLU A 248 21.03 -9.70 -12.42
N LEU A 249 20.58 -9.59 -13.68
CA LEU A 249 20.41 -10.74 -14.59
C LEU A 249 21.72 -11.50 -14.80
N THR A 250 22.85 -10.79 -14.95
CA THR A 250 24.18 -11.40 -15.06
C THR A 250 24.56 -12.17 -13.79
N ASN A 251 24.21 -11.67 -12.61
CA ASN A 251 24.47 -12.33 -11.33
C ASN A 251 23.57 -13.56 -11.14
N ILE A 252 22.29 -13.49 -11.53
CA ILE A 252 21.36 -14.63 -11.52
C ILE A 252 21.86 -15.73 -12.47
N ASN A 253 22.29 -15.38 -13.68
CA ASN A 253 22.85 -16.33 -14.65
C ASN A 253 24.13 -17.02 -14.13
N LYS A 254 24.98 -16.32 -13.38
CA LYS A 254 26.14 -16.94 -12.70
C LYS A 254 25.73 -17.91 -11.59
N PHE A 255 24.65 -17.62 -10.87
CA PHE A 255 24.16 -18.44 -9.75
C PHE A 255 23.49 -19.74 -10.22
N LEU A 256 22.82 -19.72 -11.38
CA LEU A 256 22.10 -20.89 -11.92
C LEU A 256 23.00 -21.95 -12.58
N GLY A 257 24.26 -21.61 -12.91
CA GLY A 257 25.19 -22.53 -13.57
C GLY A 257 24.86 -22.75 -15.05
N GLU A 258 25.64 -23.60 -15.73
CA GLU A 258 25.54 -23.71 -17.19
C GLU A 258 24.46 -24.68 -17.73
N GLY A 259 23.78 -25.42 -16.86
CA GLY A 259 22.66 -26.32 -17.21
C GLY A 259 21.30 -25.62 -17.04
N ASP A 260 20.36 -25.86 -17.95
CA ASP A 260 18.99 -25.29 -17.95
C ASP A 260 18.88 -23.74 -18.02
N LYS A 261 19.85 -23.09 -18.69
CA LYS A 261 20.00 -21.63 -18.91
C LYS A 261 18.79 -20.83 -19.45
N PHE A 262 17.66 -21.44 -19.75
CA PHE A 262 16.49 -20.72 -20.28
C PHE A 262 15.15 -21.24 -19.78
N SER A 263 15.03 -22.53 -19.45
CA SER A 263 13.80 -23.16 -18.94
C SER A 263 13.38 -22.59 -17.59
N ALA A 264 14.29 -22.50 -16.61
CA ALA A 264 14.00 -21.97 -15.28
C ALA A 264 13.61 -20.48 -15.30
N LEU A 265 14.35 -19.67 -16.06
CA LEU A 265 14.09 -18.23 -16.22
C LEU A 265 12.82 -17.96 -17.04
N LYS A 266 12.55 -18.76 -18.08
CA LYS A 266 11.31 -18.70 -18.84
C LYS A 266 10.12 -19.08 -17.96
N ASN A 267 10.17 -20.18 -17.22
CA ASN A 267 9.08 -20.59 -16.31
C ASN A 267 8.77 -19.51 -15.26
N ALA A 268 9.79 -18.85 -14.71
CA ALA A 268 9.62 -17.73 -13.77
C ALA A 268 8.98 -16.47 -14.38
N TYR A 269 9.00 -16.31 -15.72
CA TYR A 269 8.45 -15.15 -16.44
C TYR A 269 7.21 -15.45 -17.31
N THR A 270 6.99 -16.69 -17.76
CA THR A 270 5.77 -17.05 -18.53
C THR A 270 4.52 -17.09 -17.68
N ASP A 271 4.66 -17.29 -16.36
CA ASP A 271 3.59 -17.04 -15.38
C ASP A 271 3.20 -15.54 -15.29
N VAL A 272 4.01 -14.63 -15.85
CA VAL A 272 3.73 -13.18 -15.92
C VAL A 272 3.20 -12.78 -17.30
N SER A 273 3.54 -13.51 -18.37
CA SER A 273 3.15 -13.20 -19.76
C SER A 273 1.94 -14.00 -20.29
N SER A 274 1.19 -14.65 -19.41
CA SER A 274 -0.04 -15.41 -19.74
C SER A 274 -1.29 -14.88 -19.01
N LEU A 275 -1.18 -13.66 -18.47
CA LEU A 275 -2.27 -12.75 -18.12
C LEU A 275 -2.66 -11.89 -19.35
#